data_AF-A0A538I8S2-F1
#
_entry.id   AF-A0A538I8S2-F1
#
_cell.length_a   1.000
_cell.length_b   1.000
_cell.length_c   1.000
_cell.angle_alpha   90.00
_cell.angle_beta   90.00
_cell.angle_gamma   90.00
#
_symmetry.space_group_name_H-M   'P 1'
#
loop_
_entity.id
_entity.type
_entity.pdbx_description
1 polymer ?
#
loop_
_entity_poly.entity_id
_entity_poly.type
_entity_poly.pdbx_seq_one_letter_code
_entity_poly.pdbx_strand_id
1 'polypeptide(L)'
;MDHHAEQLRSCMYQYSRAIYRSIKDLIDPYADKSMQLEFRRSVLYECEQTMERLAEDPHYFACPDRTLFADIRRYFPITAQAQVAWSVREGVGAATAFIEEQVEAGFLDGGVARCHATTRKGKACQRTPLPGRDYCPSHQHLEQPAAATVAA
;
A
#
# COMPACT_ATOMS: atom_id res chain seq x y z
N MET A 1 -9.05 -10.41 21.46
CA MET A 1 -9.49 -9.90 20.15
C MET A 1 -8.35 -9.14 19.45
N ASP A 2 -7.13 -9.68 19.39
CA ASP A 2 -6.00 -8.95 18.75
C ASP A 2 -5.00 -9.80 17.97
N HIS A 3 -5.09 -11.14 18.04
CA HIS A 3 -4.13 -12.04 17.38
C HIS A 3 -4.14 -11.90 15.85
N HIS A 4 -5.31 -11.61 15.28
CA HIS A 4 -5.51 -11.39 13.86
C HIS A 4 -4.84 -10.10 13.37
N ALA A 5 -5.03 -8.98 14.08
CA ALA A 5 -4.38 -7.72 13.76
C ALA A 5 -2.84 -7.83 13.90
N GLU A 6 -2.34 -8.53 14.92
CA GLU A 6 -0.91 -8.82 15.08
C GLU A 6 -0.34 -9.65 13.92
N GLN A 7 -1.08 -10.67 13.48
CA GLN A 7 -0.67 -11.50 12.35
C GLN A 7 -0.60 -10.68 11.05
N LEU A 8 -1.58 -9.82 10.80
CA LEU A 8 -1.62 -8.94 9.63
C LEU A 8 -0.44 -7.95 9.64
N ARG A 9 -0.15 -7.32 10.79
CA ARG A 9 1.06 -6.48 10.96
C ARG A 9 2.34 -7.25 10.70
N SER A 10 2.45 -8.49 11.17
CA SER A 10 3.61 -9.35 10.91
C SER A 10 3.78 -9.65 9.41
N CYS A 11 2.70 -9.98 8.71
CA CYS A 11 2.71 -10.16 7.25
C CYS A 11 3.16 -8.87 6.54
N MET A 12 2.62 -7.72 6.92
CA MET A 12 2.98 -6.42 6.34
C MET A 12 4.46 -6.08 6.56
N TYR A 13 5.00 -6.39 7.73
CA TYR A 13 6.44 -6.29 7.99
C TYR A 13 7.28 -7.20 7.08
N GLN A 14 6.81 -8.40 6.74
CA GLN A 14 7.53 -9.26 5.79
C GLN A 14 7.49 -8.68 4.36
N TYR A 15 6.36 -8.11 3.93
CA TYR A 15 6.27 -7.43 2.64
C TYR A 15 7.22 -6.23 2.56
N SER A 16 7.31 -5.40 3.62
CA SER A 16 8.25 -4.27 3.65
C SER A 16 9.70 -4.74 3.47
N ARG A 17 10.08 -5.85 4.12
CA ARG A 17 11.40 -6.47 4.01
C ARG A 17 11.65 -7.05 2.62
N ALA A 18 10.64 -7.67 2.01
CA ALA A 18 10.75 -8.21 0.65
C ALA A 18 10.99 -7.10 -0.38
N ILE A 19 10.21 -6.02 -0.30
CA ILE A 19 10.36 -4.83 -1.16
C ILE A 19 11.74 -4.21 -0.98
N TYR A 20 12.17 -3.97 0.26
CA TYR A 20 13.49 -3.41 0.51
C TYR A 20 14.62 -4.29 -0.08
N ARG A 21 14.56 -5.61 0.11
CA ARG A 21 15.59 -6.53 -0.39
C ARG A 21 15.67 -6.53 -1.92
N SER A 22 14.57 -6.29 -2.63
CA SER A 22 14.57 -6.24 -4.10
C SER A 22 15.17 -4.97 -4.67
N ILE A 23 15.20 -3.87 -3.90
CA ILE A 23 15.66 -2.56 -4.39
C ILE A 23 16.94 -2.03 -3.72
N LYS A 24 17.36 -2.55 -2.55
CA LYS A 24 18.49 -2.00 -1.77
C LYS A 24 19.83 -1.92 -2.50
N ASP A 25 20.03 -2.74 -3.52
CA ASP A 25 21.28 -2.81 -4.29
C ASP A 25 21.26 -1.86 -5.51
N LEU A 26 20.13 -1.16 -5.73
CA LEU A 26 19.96 -0.10 -6.74
C LEU A 26 20.22 1.31 -6.18
N ILE A 27 20.43 1.43 -4.86
CA ILE A 27 20.71 2.71 -4.18
C ILE A 27 21.94 3.37 -4.81
N ASP A 28 21.93 4.71 -4.87
CA ASP A 28 22.95 5.52 -5.53
C ASP A 28 24.39 5.03 -5.28
N PRO A 29 25.05 4.46 -6.31
CA PRO A 29 26.40 3.91 -6.16
C PRO A 29 27.47 5.00 -6.05
N TYR A 30 27.15 6.25 -6.41
CA TYR A 30 28.08 7.37 -6.40
C TYR A 30 28.13 8.11 -5.06
N ALA A 31 27.16 7.86 -4.18
CA ALA A 31 27.20 8.34 -2.80
C ALA A 31 28.33 7.67 -2.01
N ASP A 32 28.91 8.38 -1.05
CA ASP A 32 29.90 7.80 -0.14
C ASP A 32 29.27 6.72 0.76
N LYS A 33 30.12 5.91 1.41
CA LYS A 33 29.65 4.77 2.22
C LYS A 33 28.73 5.19 3.37
N SER A 34 28.99 6.34 4.01
CA SER A 34 28.16 6.81 5.13
C SER A 34 26.77 7.22 4.63
N MET A 35 26.73 7.98 3.53
CA MET A 35 25.47 8.39 2.91
C MET A 35 24.68 7.21 2.33
N GLN A 36 25.34 6.20 1.74
CA GLN A 36 24.67 4.99 1.31
C GLN A 36 24.01 4.21 2.47
N LEU A 37 24.62 4.22 3.66
CA LEU A 37 24.01 3.60 4.84
C LEU A 37 22.78 4.38 5.30
N GLU A 38 22.83 5.71 5.25
CA GLU A 38 21.67 6.56 5.54
C GLU A 38 20.54 6.32 4.53
N PHE A 39 20.85 6.28 3.24
CA PHE A 39 19.88 5.98 2.19
C PHE A 39 19.24 4.61 2.38
N ARG A 40 20.02 3.58 2.73
CA ARG A 40 19.50 2.24 3.05
C ARG A 40 18.52 2.28 4.22
N ARG A 41 18.85 3.01 5.29
CA ARG A 41 17.98 3.17 6.47
C ARG A 41 16.70 3.90 6.12
N SER A 42 16.80 4.99 5.35
CA SER A 42 15.63 5.75 4.93
C SER A 42 14.70 4.94 4.02
N VAL A 43 15.23 4.26 3.00
CA VAL A 43 14.42 3.38 2.13
C VAL A 43 13.72 2.31 2.95
N LEU A 44 14.44 1.68 3.89
CA LEU A 44 13.85 0.66 4.76
C LEU A 44 12.70 1.21 5.61
N TYR A 45 12.91 2.38 6.20
CA TYR A 45 11.92 3.07 7.00
C TYR A 45 10.66 3.40 6.19
N GLU A 46 10.80 3.97 4.99
CA GLU A 46 9.63 4.28 4.14
C GLU A 46 8.86 3.02 3.73
N CYS A 47 9.56 1.92 3.43
CA CYS A 47 8.91 0.62 3.17
C CYS A 47 8.10 0.15 4.39
N GLU A 48 8.65 0.25 5.60
CA GLU A 48 7.95 -0.13 6.83
C GLU A 48 6.74 0.77 7.08
N GLN A 49 6.89 2.09 7.00
CA GLN A 49 5.81 3.05 7.24
C GLN A 49 4.66 2.88 6.24
N THR A 50 4.97 2.62 4.96
CA THR A 50 3.95 2.36 3.95
C THR A 50 3.14 1.10 4.29
N MET A 51 3.82 0.01 4.66
CA MET A 51 3.15 -1.26 4.97
C MET A 51 2.40 -1.22 6.30
N GLU A 52 2.92 -0.48 7.29
CA GLU A 52 2.24 -0.23 8.57
C GLU A 52 0.94 0.55 8.35
N ARG A 53 1.00 1.63 7.57
CA ARG A 53 -0.20 2.39 7.21
C ARG A 53 -1.21 1.55 6.43
N LEU A 54 -0.74 0.69 5.53
CA LEU A 54 -1.60 -0.23 4.79
C LEU A 54 -2.28 -1.25 5.73
N ALA A 55 -1.60 -1.69 6.79
CA ALA A 55 -2.19 -2.56 7.81
C ALA A 55 -3.28 -1.87 8.64
N GLU A 56 -3.07 -0.60 8.98
CA GLU A 56 -3.99 0.19 9.81
C GLU A 56 -5.21 0.65 9.03
N ASP A 57 -5.00 1.04 7.78
CA ASP A 57 -6.02 1.69 6.96
C ASP A 57 -5.95 1.23 5.48
N PRO A 58 -6.35 -0.02 5.19
CA PRO A 58 -6.28 -0.55 3.83
C PRO A 58 -7.28 0.10 2.87
N HIS A 59 -8.43 0.58 3.37
CA HIS A 59 -9.50 1.11 2.53
C HIS A 59 -9.30 2.58 2.16
N TYR A 60 -8.63 3.38 3.00
CA TYR A 60 -8.43 4.81 2.75
C TYR A 60 -7.01 5.17 2.30
N PHE A 61 -6.05 4.23 2.31
CA PHE A 61 -4.71 4.48 1.76
C PHE A 61 -4.69 4.34 0.23
N ALA A 62 -5.07 5.41 -0.47
CA ALA A 62 -5.09 5.42 -1.93
C ALA A 62 -3.67 5.41 -2.55
N CYS A 63 -3.46 4.55 -3.55
CA CYS A 63 -2.22 4.44 -4.34
C CYS A 63 -0.94 4.29 -3.48
N PRO A 64 -0.85 3.23 -2.64
CA PRO A 64 0.29 3.03 -1.75
C PRO A 64 1.62 2.87 -2.49
N ASP A 65 1.60 2.27 -3.69
CA ASP A 65 2.77 2.07 -4.55
C ASP A 65 3.36 3.40 -5.05
N ARG A 66 2.50 4.31 -5.51
CA ARG A 66 2.89 5.63 -5.98
C ARG A 66 3.43 6.50 -4.85
N THR A 67 2.82 6.38 -3.67
CA THR A 67 3.25 7.10 -2.46
C THR A 67 4.66 6.65 -2.08
N LEU A 68 4.87 5.35 -1.86
CA LEU A 68 6.18 4.80 -1.51
C LEU A 68 7.25 5.18 -2.54
N PHE A 69 6.95 5.03 -3.84
CA PHE A 69 7.91 5.40 -4.88
C PHE A 69 8.28 6.89 -4.84
N ALA A 70 7.30 7.78 -4.62
CA ALA A 70 7.56 9.21 -4.53
C ALA A 70 8.51 9.56 -3.36
N ASP A 71 8.37 8.87 -2.23
CA ASP A 71 9.16 9.10 -1.03
C ASP A 71 10.60 8.58 -1.16
N ILE A 72 10.80 7.46 -1.87
CA ILE A 72 12.12 6.81 -1.95
C ILE A 72 12.91 7.13 -3.22
N ARG A 73 12.29 7.60 -4.31
CA ARG A 73 12.95 7.74 -5.63
C ARG A 73 14.25 8.56 -5.61
N ARG A 74 14.38 9.51 -4.66
CA ARG A 74 15.55 10.39 -4.52
C ARG A 74 16.83 9.65 -4.10
N TYR A 75 16.71 8.46 -3.51
CA TYR A 75 17.86 7.65 -3.08
C TYR A 75 18.44 6.79 -4.21
N PHE A 76 17.83 6.85 -5.40
CA PHE A 76 18.18 6.03 -6.55
C PHE A 76 18.60 6.93 -7.73
N PRO A 77 19.60 6.53 -8.51
CA PRO A 77 19.97 7.24 -9.73
C PRO A 77 18.80 7.17 -10.72
N ILE A 78 18.65 8.20 -11.55
CA ILE A 78 17.53 8.30 -12.51
C ILE A 78 17.44 7.07 -13.43
N THR A 79 18.57 6.44 -13.75
CA THR A 79 18.67 5.23 -14.57
C THR A 79 18.08 3.99 -13.92
N ALA A 80 18.03 3.93 -12.58
CA ALA A 80 17.45 2.82 -11.82
C ALA A 80 15.99 3.06 -11.41
N GLN A 81 15.49 4.31 -11.47
CA GLN A 81 14.17 4.66 -10.96
C GLN A 81 13.03 3.87 -11.62
N ALA A 82 13.13 3.53 -12.91
CA ALA A 82 12.13 2.71 -13.59
C ALA A 82 12.06 1.28 -13.01
N GLN A 83 13.21 0.66 -12.75
CA GLN A 83 13.29 -0.66 -12.12
C GLN A 83 12.75 -0.63 -10.68
N VAL A 84 13.10 0.41 -9.91
CA VAL A 84 12.60 0.61 -8.55
C VAL A 84 11.08 0.78 -8.55
N ALA A 85 10.54 1.61 -9.44
CA ALA A 85 9.10 1.82 -9.56
C ALA A 85 8.35 0.53 -9.87
N TRP A 86 8.90 -0.31 -10.75
CA TRP A 86 8.35 -1.63 -11.06
C TRP A 86 8.38 -2.55 -9.83
N SER A 87 9.53 -2.70 -9.16
CA SER A 87 9.65 -3.54 -7.96
C SER A 87 8.75 -3.09 -6.81
N VAL A 88 8.58 -1.78 -6.63
CA VAL A 88 7.65 -1.21 -5.65
C VAL A 88 6.21 -1.56 -6.02
N ARG A 89 5.81 -1.35 -7.29
CA ARG A 89 4.46 -1.68 -7.75
C ARG A 89 4.12 -3.15 -7.51
N GLU A 90 5.01 -4.06 -7.89
CA GLU A 90 4.78 -5.50 -7.72
C GLU A 90 4.65 -5.87 -6.23
N GLY A 91 5.57 -5.40 -5.39
CA GLY A 91 5.56 -5.76 -3.97
C GLY A 91 4.40 -5.14 -3.19
N VAL A 92 4.08 -3.87 -3.46
CA VAL A 92 2.93 -3.19 -2.84
C VAL A 92 1.61 -3.74 -3.37
N GLY A 93 1.53 -4.06 -4.65
CA GLY A 93 0.37 -4.72 -5.26
C GLY A 93 0.08 -6.08 -4.62
N ALA A 94 1.11 -6.90 -4.41
CA ALA A 94 0.98 -8.17 -3.70
C ALA A 94 0.51 -8.00 -2.25
N ALA A 95 1.03 -6.99 -1.53
CA ALA A 95 0.59 -6.69 -0.17
C ALA A 95 -0.87 -6.22 -0.11
N THR A 96 -1.28 -5.39 -1.08
CA THR A 96 -2.65 -4.87 -1.19
C THR A 96 -3.63 -6.00 -1.48
N ALA A 97 -3.34 -6.84 -2.48
CA ALA A 97 -4.16 -8.00 -2.82
C ALA A 97 -4.30 -8.98 -1.64
N PHE A 98 -3.21 -9.21 -0.89
CA PHE A 98 -3.26 -10.04 0.31
C PHE A 98 -4.22 -9.47 1.36
N ILE A 99 -4.18 -8.15 1.62
CA ILE A 99 -5.09 -7.54 2.60
C ILE A 99 -6.53 -7.59 2.11
N GLU A 100 -6.79 -7.30 0.83
CA GLU A 100 -8.12 -7.40 0.24
C GLU A 100 -8.71 -8.82 0.45
N GLU A 101 -7.93 -9.87 0.21
CA GLU A 101 -8.33 -11.25 0.48
C GLU A 101 -8.64 -11.49 1.97
N GLN A 102 -7.85 -10.93 2.88
CA GLN A 102 -8.16 -11.03 4.33
C GLN A 102 -9.45 -10.27 4.69
N VAL A 103 -9.69 -9.10 4.09
CA VAL A 103 -10.92 -8.31 4.32
C VAL A 103 -12.14 -9.10 3.84
N GLU A 104 -12.08 -9.65 2.62
CA GLU A 104 -13.15 -10.48 2.03
C GLU A 104 -13.43 -11.74 2.84
N ALA A 105 -12.39 -12.36 3.41
CA ALA A 105 -12.52 -13.48 4.35
C ALA A 105 -13.17 -13.10 5.70
N GLY A 106 -13.52 -11.82 5.90
CA GLY A 106 -14.22 -11.31 7.07
C GLY A 106 -13.33 -11.00 8.26
N PHE A 107 -12.02 -10.89 8.05
CA PHE A 107 -11.00 -10.76 9.09
C PHE A 107 -11.09 -9.44 9.89
N LEU A 108 -11.59 -8.36 9.28
CA LEU A 108 -11.63 -7.03 9.89
C LEU A 108 -13.00 -6.64 10.47
N ASP A 109 -14.11 -7.09 9.87
CA ASP A 109 -15.47 -6.61 10.21
C ASP A 109 -16.48 -7.76 10.45
N GLY A 110 -16.02 -8.99 10.65
CA GLY A 110 -16.89 -10.15 10.82
C GLY A 110 -17.70 -10.50 9.56
N GLY A 111 -17.18 -10.14 8.37
CA GLY A 111 -17.76 -10.48 7.07
C GLY A 111 -18.78 -9.49 6.50
N VAL A 112 -19.00 -8.32 7.13
CA VAL A 112 -19.89 -7.29 6.58
C VAL A 112 -19.08 -6.23 5.85
N ALA A 113 -19.16 -6.21 4.52
CA ALA A 113 -18.56 -5.15 3.71
C ALA A 113 -19.11 -3.77 4.12
N ARG A 114 -18.24 -2.77 4.23
CA ARG A 114 -18.59 -1.37 4.54
C ARG A 114 -18.20 -0.45 3.40
N CYS A 115 -18.94 0.63 3.24
CA CYS A 115 -18.64 1.64 2.23
C CYS A 115 -17.29 2.33 2.51
N HIS A 116 -16.43 2.41 1.50
CA HIS A 116 -15.09 3.03 1.59
C HIS A 116 -15.10 4.57 1.62
N ALA A 117 -16.25 5.21 1.83
CA ALA A 117 -16.34 6.66 1.89
C ALA A 117 -16.11 7.19 3.31
N THR A 118 -15.48 8.35 3.41
CA THR A 118 -15.51 9.17 4.62
C THR A 118 -16.67 10.18 4.55
N THR A 119 -17.36 10.36 5.67
CA THR A 119 -18.42 11.36 5.81
C THR A 119 -17.83 12.77 5.89
N ARG A 120 -18.64 13.81 5.67
CA ARG A 120 -18.21 15.23 5.82
C ARG A 120 -17.62 15.57 7.19
N LYS A 121 -17.90 14.76 8.22
CA LYS A 121 -17.34 14.91 9.59
C LYS A 121 -16.08 14.07 9.81
N GLY A 122 -15.48 13.49 8.76
CA GLY A 122 -14.26 12.69 8.82
C GLY A 122 -14.44 11.25 9.32
N LYS A 123 -15.68 10.82 9.62
CA LYS A 123 -15.93 9.44 10.08
C LYS A 123 -16.14 8.49 8.90
N ALA A 124 -15.62 7.26 8.99
CA ALA A 124 -15.89 6.16 8.07
C ALA A 124 -17.40 5.91 7.90
N CYS A 125 -17.84 5.68 6.67
CA CYS A 125 -19.24 5.37 6.37
C CYS A 125 -19.59 3.96 6.90
N GLN A 126 -20.66 3.88 7.68
CA GLN A 126 -21.11 2.61 8.30
C GLN A 126 -22.15 1.86 7.44
N ARG A 127 -22.41 2.32 6.22
CA ARG A 127 -23.42 1.71 5.34
C ARG A 127 -22.79 0.57 4.55
N THR A 128 -23.52 -0.53 4.43
CA THR A 128 -23.15 -1.63 3.54
C THR A 128 -23.18 -1.16 2.09
N PRO A 129 -22.13 -1.42 1.30
CA PRO A 129 -22.12 -1.11 -0.11
C PRO A 129 -23.03 -2.08 -0.88
N LEU A 130 -23.33 -1.73 -2.14
CA LEU A 130 -24.07 -2.65 -3.01
C LEU A 130 -23.22 -3.89 -3.33
N PRO A 131 -23.83 -5.05 -3.63
CA PRO A 131 -23.07 -6.24 -4.03
C PRO A 131 -22.11 -5.95 -5.19
N GLY A 132 -20.84 -6.30 -5.04
CA GLY A 132 -19.79 -6.09 -6.04
C GLY A 132 -19.32 -4.63 -6.20
N ARG A 133 -19.56 -3.77 -5.20
CA ARG A 133 -19.14 -2.36 -5.21
C ARG A 133 -18.50 -1.96 -3.89
N ASP A 134 -17.66 -0.94 -3.94
CA ASP A 134 -16.94 -0.39 -2.78
C ASP A 134 -17.74 0.69 -2.01
N TYR A 135 -18.79 1.23 -2.64
CA TYR A 135 -19.54 2.36 -2.10
C TYR A 135 -21.04 2.05 -1.94
N CYS A 136 -21.66 2.62 -0.91
CA CYS A 136 -23.10 2.56 -0.70
C CYS A 136 -23.87 3.47 -1.69
N PRO A 137 -25.19 3.32 -1.83
CA PRO A 137 -25.98 4.10 -2.79
C PRO A 137 -25.82 5.62 -2.68
N SER A 138 -25.53 6.16 -1.49
CA SER A 138 -25.30 7.61 -1.31
C SER A 138 -23.89 8.07 -1.63
N HIS A 139 -22.94 7.15 -1.81
CA HIS A 139 -21.55 7.45 -2.13
C HIS A 139 -21.11 6.88 -3.48
N GLN A 140 -22.03 6.31 -4.28
CA GLN A 140 -21.75 5.76 -5.62
C GLN A 140 -20.92 6.70 -6.52
N HIS A 141 -21.07 8.02 -6.37
CA HIS A 141 -20.30 9.03 -7.11
C HIS A 141 -18.78 9.05 -6.82
N LEU A 142 -18.30 8.35 -5.79
CA LEU A 142 -16.87 8.23 -5.46
C LEU A 142 -16.21 7.03 -6.15
N GLU A 143 -17.01 6.17 -6.79
CA GLU A 143 -16.48 5.09 -7.62
C GLU A 143 -15.62 5.71 -8.72
N GLN A 144 -14.35 5.32 -8.78
CA GLN A 144 -13.53 5.67 -9.91
C GLN A 144 -14.03 4.87 -11.12
N PRO A 145 -14.20 5.50 -12.30
CA PRO A 145 -14.41 4.74 -13.52
C PRO A 145 -13.21 3.79 -13.65
N ALA A 146 -13.47 2.50 -13.82
CA ALA A 146 -12.43 1.51 -14.08
C ALA A 146 -11.51 2.08 -15.15
N ALA A 147 -10.23 2.30 -14.81
CA ALA A 147 -9.27 2.82 -15.76
C ALA A 147 -9.30 1.88 -16.97
N ALA A 148 -9.83 2.37 -18.09
CA ALA A 148 -9.91 1.60 -19.31
C ALA A 148 -8.50 1.09 -19.60
N THR A 149 -8.33 -0.23 -19.58
CA THR A 149 -7.13 -0.88 -20.09
C THR A 149 -7.01 -0.45 -21.54
N VAL A 150 -6.11 0.51 -21.80
CA VAL A 150 -5.71 0.84 -23.15
C VAL A 150 -4.86 -0.34 -23.60
N ALA A 151 -5.52 -1.33 -24.22
CA ALA A 151 -4.84 -2.38 -24.95
C ALA A 151 -4.08 -1.72 -26.10
N ALA A 152 -2.75 -1.79 -26.03
CA ALA A 152 -1.83 -1.45 -27.11
C ALA A 152 -1.46 -2.73 -27.87
#